data_AF-A0A926D5H5-F1
#
_entry.id   AF-A0A926D5H5-F1
#
_cell.length_a   1.000
_cell.length_b   1.000
_cell.length_c   1.000
_cell.angle_alpha   90.00
_cell.angle_beta   90.00
_cell.angle_gamma   90.00
#
_symmetry.space_group_name_H-M   'P 1'
#
loop_
_entity.id
_entity.type
_entity.pdbx_description
1 polymer ?
#
loop_
_entity_poly.entity_id
_entity_poly.type
_entity_poly.pdbx_seq_one_letter_code
_entity_poly.pdbx_strand_id
1 'polypeptide(L)' 'MKTELQKYLYGRGITQTYVARQLGITPQSLGRKIKGRLNFTWTEVMCLCDVLSVEVQDITMLIPQVLSKSSRKT' A
#
# COMPACT_ATOMS: atom_id res chain seq x y z
N MET A 1 8.35 -13.85 4.62
CA MET A 1 9.19 -12.70 4.25
C MET A 1 8.40 -11.41 4.43
N LYS A 2 8.98 -10.37 5.05
CA LYS A 2 8.34 -9.04 5.14
C LYS A 2 8.61 -8.26 3.85
N THR A 3 7.57 -7.67 3.26
CA THR A 3 7.67 -6.82 2.06
C THR A 3 8.33 -5.47 2.38
N GLU A 4 8.76 -4.72 1.38
CA GLU A 4 9.38 -3.39 1.57
C GLU A 4 8.46 -2.41 2.29
N LEU A 5 7.17 -2.34 1.94
CA LEU A 5 6.21 -1.52 2.68
C LEU A 5 6.13 -1.92 4.17
N GLN A 6 6.16 -3.22 4.49
CA GLN A 6 6.12 -3.68 5.88
C GLN A 6 7.37 -3.29 6.67
N LYS A 7 8.54 -3.29 6.03
CA LYS A 7 9.79 -2.80 6.65
C LYS A 7 9.72 -1.29 6.86
N TYR A 8 9.23 -0.55 5.85
CA TYR A 8 9.04 0.89 5.92
C TYR A 8 8.12 1.31 7.07
N LEU A 9 6.95 0.66 7.19
CA LEU A 9 6.01 0.90 8.29
C LEU A 9 6.65 0.62 9.66
N TYR A 10 7.36 -0.50 9.79
CA TYR A 10 8.04 -0.87 11.03
C TYR A 10 9.11 0.16 11.43
N GLY A 11 9.91 0.63 10.48
CA GLY A 11 10.94 1.66 10.71
C GLY A 11 10.37 3.00 11.19
N ARG A 12 9.09 3.28 10.91
CA ARG A 12 8.38 4.49 11.35
C ARG A 12 7.48 4.27 12.57
N GLY A 13 7.48 3.08 13.16
CA GLY A 13 6.59 2.73 14.27
C GLY A 13 5.11 2.67 13.88
N ILE A 14 4.81 2.57 12.58
CA ILE A 14 3.43 2.53 12.06
C ILE A 14 2.97 1.08 11.97
N THR A 15 1.80 0.78 12.52
CA THR A 15 1.22 -0.57 12.44
C THR A 15 0.39 -0.74 11.16
N GLN A 16 0.36 -1.96 10.62
CA GLN A 16 -0.54 -2.27 9.50
C GLN A 16 -2.02 -2.09 9.87
N THR A 17 -2.39 -2.33 11.14
CA THR A 17 -3.76 -2.10 11.63
C THR A 17 -4.15 -0.62 11.54
N TYR A 18 -3.23 0.28 11.91
CA TYR A 18 -3.44 1.72 11.77
C TYR A 18 -3.66 2.10 10.30
N VAL A 19 -2.77 1.66 9.41
CA VAL A 19 -2.88 1.94 7.97
C VAL A 19 -4.19 1.40 7.40
N ALA A 20 -4.56 0.16 7.73
CA ALA A 20 -5.81 -0.44 7.26
C ALA A 20 -7.03 0.38 7.69
N ARG A 21 -7.04 0.88 8.93
CA ARG A 21 -8.08 1.77 9.45
C ARG A 21 -8.16 3.08 8.67
N GLN A 22 -7.03 3.71 8.35
CA GLN A 22 -7.01 4.96 7.56
C GLN A 22 -7.53 4.73 6.14
N LEU A 23 -7.20 3.58 5.55
CA LEU A 23 -7.68 3.20 4.21
C LEU A 23 -9.14 2.71 4.20
N GLY A 24 -9.79 2.58 5.35
CA GLY A 24 -11.16 2.05 5.44
C GLY A 24 -11.29 0.57 5.07
N ILE A 25 -10.21 -0.21 5.22
CA ILE A 25 -10.18 -1.65 4.88
C ILE A 25 -9.78 -2.50 6.08
N THR A 26 -9.98 -3.83 5.97
CA THR A 26 -9.54 -4.74 7.03
C THR A 26 -8.02 -4.96 6.99
N PRO A 27 -7.37 -5.23 8.14
CA PRO A 27 -5.95 -5.59 8.17
C PRO A 27 -5.62 -6.81 7.32
N GLN A 28 -6.55 -7.78 7.19
CA GLN A 28 -6.35 -8.93 6.30
C GLN A 28 -6.38 -8.51 4.83
N SER A 29 -7.28 -7.60 4.44
CA SER A 29 -7.34 -7.05 3.08
C SER A 29 -6.05 -6.32 2.74
N LEU A 30 -5.59 -5.42 3.63
CA LEU A 30 -4.31 -4.74 3.47
C LEU A 30 -3.15 -5.75 3.35
N GLY A 31 -3.08 -6.75 4.22
CA GLY A 31 -2.05 -7.78 4.16
C GLY A 31 -2.05 -8.58 2.86
N ARG A 32 -3.22 -8.87 2.28
CA ARG A 32 -3.34 -9.49 0.96
C ARG A 32 -2.89 -8.54 -0.16
N LYS A 33 -3.27 -7.26 -0.08
CA LYS A 33 -2.87 -6.21 -1.05
C LYS A 33 -1.36 -6.01 -1.06
N ILE A 34 -0.73 -5.88 0.10
CA ILE A 34 0.72 -5.72 0.24
C ILE A 34 1.49 -6.91 -0.34
N LYS A 35 0.98 -8.14 -0.14
CA LYS A 35 1.57 -9.37 -0.70
C LYS A 35 1.27 -9.59 -2.19
N GLY A 36 0.61 -8.65 -2.86
CA GLY A 36 0.24 -8.77 -4.28
C GLY A 36 -0.87 -9.77 -4.58
N ARG A 37 -1.60 -10.25 -3.55
CA ARG A 37 -2.74 -11.16 -3.70
C ARG A 37 -4.05 -10.43 -4.00
N LEU A 38 -4.10 -9.14 -3.69
CA LEU A 38 -5.16 -8.22 -4.08
C LEU A 38 -4.53 -6.96 -4.68
N ASN A 39 -5.28 -6.25 -5.52
CA ASN A 39 -4.82 -4.97 -6.06
C ASN A 39 -5.20 -3.84 -5.11
N PHE A 40 -4.37 -2.81 -5.04
CA PHE A 40 -4.80 -1.51 -4.53
C PHE A 40 -5.64 -0.80 -5.60
N THR A 41 -6.70 -0.12 -5.17
CA THR A 41 -7.40 0.88 -5.96
C THR A 41 -6.60 2.18 -5.96
N TRP A 42 -6.84 3.06 -6.93
CA TRP A 42 -6.15 4.34 -6.98
C TRP A 42 -6.41 5.19 -5.73
N THR A 43 -7.66 5.21 -5.23
CA THR A 43 -8.03 5.91 -4.00
C THR A 43 -7.27 5.39 -2.78
N GLU A 44 -7.11 4.07 -2.65
CA GLU A 44 -6.30 3.50 -1.57
C GLU A 44 -4.81 3.86 -1.72
N VAL A 45 -4.29 3.98 -2.94
CA VAL A 45 -2.90 4.43 -3.18
C VAL A 45 -2.73 5.89 -2.76
N MET A 46 -3.62 6.78 -3.18
CA MET A 46 -3.58 8.21 -2.79
C MET A 46 -3.68 8.35 -1.27
N CYS A 47 -4.64 7.68 -0.64
CA CYS A 47 -4.80 7.70 0.82
C CYS A 47 -3.54 7.16 1.53
N LEU A 48 -2.92 6.10 0.99
CA LEU A 48 -1.67 5.57 1.54
C LEU A 48 -0.51 6.58 1.39
N CYS A 49 -0.45 7.33 0.29
CA CYS A 49 0.51 8.42 0.11
C CYS A 49 0.32 9.50 1.19
N ASP A 50 -0.92 9.92 1.43
CA ASP A 50 -1.25 10.93 2.45
C ASP A 50 -0.88 10.45 3.87
N VAL A 51 -1.30 9.23 4.22
CA VAL A 51 -1.05 8.62 5.55
C VAL A 51 0.44 8.46 5.83
N LEU A 52 1.22 8.14 4.81
CA LEU A 52 2.66 7.98 4.93
C LEU A 52 3.42 9.27 4.62
N SER A 53 2.75 10.33 4.19
CA SER A 53 3.39 11.58 3.74
C SER A 53 4.53 11.30 2.74
N VAL A 54 4.25 10.48 1.74
CA VAL A 54 5.17 10.12 0.65
C VAL A 54 4.54 10.45 -0.69
N GLU A 55 5.36 10.67 -1.71
CA GLU A 55 4.86 10.86 -3.06
C GLU A 55 4.50 9.53 -3.72
N VAL A 56 3.66 9.60 -4.76
CA VAL A 56 3.22 8.42 -5.51
C VAL A 56 4.41 7.71 -6.16
N GLN A 57 5.42 8.46 -6.62
CA GLN A 57 6.64 7.90 -7.18
C GLN A 57 7.35 7.00 -6.16
N ASP A 58 7.43 7.41 -4.89
CA ASP A 58 8.10 6.64 -3.83
C ASP A 58 7.30 5.38 -3.44
N ILE A 59 5.97 5.48 -3.46
CA ILE A 59 5.12 4.33 -3.08
C ILE A 59 5.24 3.17 -4.06
N THR A 60 5.57 3.47 -5.33
CA THR A 60 5.78 2.43 -6.35
C THR A 60 7.04 1.60 -6.10
N MET A 61 8.04 2.16 -5.42
CA MET A 61 9.22 1.40 -4.97
C MET A 61 8.86 0.45 -3.81
N LEU A 62 7.93 0.86 -2.94
CA LEU A 62 7.48 0.07 -1.79
C LEU A 62 6.44 -1.00 -2.18
N ILE A 63 5.67 -0.75 -3.24
CA ILE A 63 4.60 -1.62 -3.74
C ILE A 63 4.66 -1.71 -5.27
N PRO A 64 5.59 -2.51 -5.83
CA PRO A 64 5.80 -2.59 -7.28
C PRO A 64 4.56 -3.02 -8.08
N GLN A 65 3.64 -3.79 -7.46
CA GLN A 65 2.41 -4.21 -8.11
C GLN A 65 1.39 -3.09 -8.37
N VAL A 66 1.59 -1.87 -7.86
CA VAL A 66 0.73 -0.71 -8.17
C VAL A 66 0.88 -0.29 -9.64
N LEU A 67 2.08 -0.42 -10.22
CA LEU A 67 2.36 -0.02 -11.61
C LEU A 67 1.88 -1.06 -12.64
N SER A 68 1.84 -2.34 -12.28
CA SER A 68 1.70 -3.43 -13.26
C SER A 68 0.30 -3.58 -13.88
N LYS A 69 -0.72 -2.82 -13.41
CA LYS A 69 -2.11 -2.99 -13.87
C LYS A 69 -2.82 -1.71 -14.33
N SER A 70 -2.16 -0.56 -14.29
CA SER A 70 -2.72 0.67 -14.90
C SER A 70 -2.76 0.61 -16.44
N SER A 71 -2.11 -0.39 -17.06
CA SER A 71 -2.07 -0.61 -18.52
C SER A 71 -3.17 -1.56 -19.04
N ARG A 72 -4.40 -1.41 -18.57
CA ARG A 72 -5.59 -1.87 -19.30
C ARG A 72 -6.58 -0.70 -19.43
N LYS A 73 -6.19 0.29 -20.22
CA LYS A 73 -7.18 1.08 -20.97
C LYS A 73 -7.82 0.10 -21.96
N THR A 74 -9.11 -0.14 -21.75
CA THR A 74 -10.00 -0.70 -22.77
C THR A 74 -10.23 0.34 -23.86
#